data_AF-A0A7Y4SV32-F1
#
_entry.id   AF-A0A7Y4SV32-F1
#
_cell.length_a   1.000
_cell.length_b   1.000
_cell.length_c   1.000
_cell.angle_alpha   90.00
_cell.angle_beta   90.00
_cell.angle_gamma   90.00
#
_symmetry.space_group_name_H-M   'P 1'
#
loop_
_entity.id
_entity.type
_entity.pdbx_description
1 polymer ?
#
loop_
_entity_poly.entity_id
_entity_poly.type
_entity_poly.pdbx_seq_one_letter_code
_entity_poly.pdbx_strand_id
1 'polypeptide(L)' 'MEHSTSFSDERLLAELEWVRALARQLVNDAGLAEDVVQETWILAHERPPRTRAVRGLRRWLARVARSV' A
#
# COMPACT_ATOMS: atom_id res chain seq x y z
N MET A 1 -10.05 21.04 -6.55
CA MET A 1 -9.77 19.74 -5.89
C MET A 1 -8.30 19.45 -6.12
N GLU A 2 -7.45 19.93 -5.21
CA GLU A 2 -6.00 19.79 -5.37
C GLU A 2 -5.51 18.54 -4.64
N HIS A 3 -5.23 17.46 -5.39
CA HIS A 3 -4.46 16.31 -4.88
C HIS A 3 -2.97 16.67 -4.77
N SER A 4 -2.66 17.75 -4.05
CA SER A 4 -1.31 18.25 -3.85
C SER A 4 -0.83 17.80 -2.48
N THR A 5 -0.33 16.56 -2.35
CA THR A 5 0.69 16.10 -1.35
C THR A 5 0.89 14.57 -1.23
N SER A 6 0.12 13.70 -1.92
CA SER A 6 0.25 12.23 -1.85
C SER A 6 0.68 11.59 -3.19
N PHE A 7 1.00 10.29 -3.20
CA PHE A 7 1.14 9.50 -4.44
C PHE A 7 -0.17 9.60 -5.24
N SER A 8 -0.09 9.63 -6.58
CA SER A 8 -1.31 9.60 -7.40
C SER A 8 -1.95 8.21 -7.30
N ASP A 9 -3.28 8.15 -7.42
CA ASP A 9 -4.03 6.90 -7.29
C ASP A 9 -3.60 5.88 -8.36
N GLU A 10 -3.22 6.33 -9.55
CA GLU A 10 -2.71 5.45 -10.61
C GLU A 10 -1.36 4.83 -10.23
N ARG A 11 -0.49 5.59 -9.55
CA ARG A 11 0.80 5.07 -9.07
C ARG A 11 0.61 4.08 -7.93
N LEU A 12 -0.40 4.29 -7.08
CA LEU A 12 -0.78 3.34 -6.04
C LEU A 12 -1.32 2.05 -6.68
N LEU A 13 -2.32 2.15 -7.57
CA LEU A 13 -2.92 1.01 -8.26
C LEU A 13 -1.92 0.19 -9.09
N ALA A 14 -0.89 0.83 -9.65
CA ALA A 14 0.19 0.14 -10.37
C ALA A 14 0.97 -0.87 -9.49
N GLU A 15 0.90 -0.76 -8.17
CA GLU A 15 1.58 -1.64 -7.22
C GLU A 15 0.68 -2.76 -6.68
N LEU A 16 -0.58 -2.89 -7.14
CA LEU A 16 -1.57 -3.86 -6.62
C LEU A 16 -1.06 -5.30 -6.62
N GLU A 17 -0.55 -5.77 -7.74
CA GLU A 17 -0.06 -7.14 -7.85
C GLU A 17 1.17 -7.39 -6.99
N TRP A 18 2.00 -6.37 -6.79
CA TRP A 18 3.14 -6.45 -5.90
C TRP A 18 2.71 -6.52 -4.42
N VAL A 19 1.72 -5.72 -3.99
CA VAL A 19 1.18 -5.77 -2.62
C VAL A 19 0.50 -7.12 -2.36
N ARG A 20 -0.25 -7.65 -3.34
CA ARG A 20 -0.82 -9.02 -3.26
C ARG A 20 0.23 -10.10 -3.06
N ALA A 21 1.33 -10.02 -3.82
CA ALA A 21 2.44 -10.96 -3.65
C ALA A 21 3.10 -10.82 -2.27
N LEU A 22 3.24 -9.60 -1.77
CA LEU A 22 3.77 -9.35 -0.43
C LEU A 22 2.83 -9.89 0.66
N ALA A 23 1.52 -9.66 0.57
CA ALA A 23 0.56 -10.13 1.56
C ALA A 23 0.57 -11.67 1.69
N ARG A 24 0.63 -12.38 0.56
CA ARG A 24 0.81 -13.85 0.53
C ARG A 24 2.12 -14.35 1.15
N GLN A 25 3.12 -13.47 1.33
CA GLN A 25 4.36 -13.78 2.04
C GLN A 25 4.29 -13.44 3.54
N LEU A 26 3.39 -12.54 3.94
CA LEU A 26 3.21 -12.13 5.33
C LEU A 26 2.27 -13.06 6.10
N VAL A 27 1.25 -13.60 5.43
CA VAL A 27 0.25 -14.50 6.02
C VAL A 27 0.11 -15.78 5.19
N ASN A 28 -0.16 -16.90 5.87
CA ASN A 28 -0.28 -18.22 5.24
C ASN A 28 -1.70 -18.52 4.72
N ASP A 29 -2.70 -17.76 5.17
CA ASP A 29 -4.09 -17.90 4.74
C ASP A 29 -4.40 -16.95 3.57
N ALA A 30 -5.07 -17.47 2.54
CA ALA A 30 -5.36 -16.71 1.33
C ALA A 30 -6.45 -15.64 1.53
N GLY A 31 -7.42 -15.88 2.42
CA GLY A 31 -8.43 -14.88 2.78
C GLY A 31 -7.80 -13.72 3.53
N LEU A 32 -7.00 -14.03 4.56
CA LEU A 32 -6.25 -13.02 5.31
C LEU A 32 -5.28 -12.23 4.41
N ALA A 33 -4.70 -12.87 3.38
CA ALA A 33 -3.84 -12.16 2.44
C ALA A 33 -4.59 -11.08 1.65
N GLU A 34 -5.81 -11.35 1.20
CA GLU A 34 -6.63 -10.34 0.52
C GLU A 34 -7.12 -9.26 1.49
N ASP A 35 -7.42 -9.61 2.75
CA ASP A 35 -7.77 -8.63 3.79
C ASP A 35 -6.61 -7.64 4.04
N VAL A 36 -5.38 -8.15 4.16
CA VAL A 36 -4.17 -7.31 4.29
C VAL A 36 -4.00 -6.38 3.10
N VAL A 37 -4.29 -6.84 1.87
CA VAL A 37 -4.23 -5.98 0.67
C VAL A 37 -5.26 -4.85 0.78
N GLN A 38 -6.51 -5.16 1.16
CA GLN A 38 -7.57 -4.17 1.29
C GLN A 38 -7.25 -3.13 2.37
N GLU A 39 -6.87 -3.58 3.57
CA GLU A 39 -6.52 -2.69 4.68
C GLU A 39 -5.28 -1.84 4.38
N THR A 40 -4.33 -2.38 3.61
CA THR A 40 -3.19 -1.59 3.12
C THR A 40 -3.64 -0.41 2.28
N TRP A 41 -4.64 -0.56 1.40
CA TRP A 41 -5.14 0.54 0.58
C TRP A 41 -5.90 1.59 1.38
N ILE A 42 -6.72 1.14 2.34
CA ILE A 42 -7.42 2.04 3.28
C ILE A 42 -6.40 2.88 4.04
N LEU A 43 -5.43 2.22 4.70
CA LEU A 43 -4.40 2.90 5.49
C LEU A 43 -3.48 3.77 4.63
N ALA A 44 -3.17 3.36 3.40
CA ALA A 44 -2.39 4.15 2.47
C ALA A 44 -3.10 5.47 2.10
N HIS A 45 -4.42 5.44 1.97
CA HIS A 45 -5.23 6.61 1.66
C HIS A 45 -5.45 7.50 2.89
N GLU A 46 -5.69 6.90 4.07
CA GLU A 46 -5.88 7.63 5.32
C GLU A 46 -4.57 8.26 5.85
N ARG A 47 -3.43 7.62 5.61
CA ARG A 47 -2.14 7.97 6.20
C ARG A 47 -1.05 8.13 5.13
N PRO A 48 -1.21 9.06 4.18
CA PRO A 48 -0.23 9.27 3.13
C PRO A 48 1.13 9.67 3.73
N PRO A 49 2.25 9.31 3.08
CA PRO A 49 3.57 9.66 3.59
C PRO A 49 3.76 11.18 3.58
N ARG A 50 4.37 11.70 4.65
CA ARG A 50 4.63 13.14 4.80
C ARG A 50 5.63 13.70 3.78
N THR A 51 6.35 12.84 3.05
CA THR A 51 7.40 13.23 2.09
C THR A 51 7.20 12.55 0.74
N ARG A 52 7.35 13.34 -0.34
CA ARG A 52 7.07 12.97 -1.74
C ARG A 52 8.14 12.10 -2.40
N ALA A 53 8.83 11.24 -1.64
CA ALA A 53 9.97 10.50 -2.17
C ALA A 53 9.53 9.41 -3.16
N VAL A 54 9.60 9.73 -4.45
CA VAL A 54 9.30 8.87 -5.61
C VAL A 54 10.02 7.52 -5.55
N ARG A 55 11.18 7.45 -4.88
CA ARG A 55 12.00 6.24 -4.74
C ARG A 55 11.53 5.25 -3.65
N GLY A 56 10.47 5.58 -2.90
CA GLY A 56 10.09 4.84 -1.70
C GLY A 56 8.72 4.18 -1.70
N LEU A 57 7.95 4.21 -2.81
CA LEU A 57 6.54 3.77 -2.80
C LEU A 57 6.36 2.33 -2.29
N ARG A 58 7.03 1.34 -2.92
CA ARG A 58 6.99 -0.06 -2.46
C ARG A 58 7.48 -0.22 -1.02
N ARG A 59 8.56 0.47 -0.64
CA ARG A 59 9.09 0.41 0.73
C ARG A 59 8.08 0.93 1.75
N TRP A 60 7.35 1.98 1.40
CA TRP A 60 6.32 2.55 2.25
C TRP A 60 5.08 1.65 2.28
N LEU A 61 4.59 1.15 1.14
CA LEU A 61 3.50 0.17 1.09
C LEU A 61 3.83 -1.09 1.90
N ALA A 62 5.07 -1.58 1.84
CA ALA A 62 5.53 -2.70 2.68
C ALA A 62 5.43 -2.38 4.17
N ARG A 63 5.69 -1.13 4.57
CA ARG A 63 5.55 -0.70 5.97
C ARG A 63 4.09 -0.65 6.38
N VAL A 64 3.21 -0.15 5.50
CA VAL A 64 1.76 -0.11 5.75
C VAL A 64 1.21 -1.53 5.88
N ALA A 65 1.53 -2.43 4.94
CA ALA A 65 1.07 -3.82 4.96
C ALA A 65 1.53 -4.63 6.18
N ARG A 66 2.65 -4.24 6.81
CA ARG A 66 3.14 -4.84 8.08
C ARG A 66 2.57 -4.18 9.33
N SER A 67 1.81 -3.10 9.17
CA SER A 67 1.13 -2.39 10.26
C SER A 67 -0.37 -2.63 10.31
N VAL A 68 -0.89 -3.34 9.30
CA VAL A 68 -2.14 -4.09 9.36
C VAL A 68 -1.96 -5.18 10.43
#